data_AF-A0A498LJU8-F1
#
_entry.id   AF-A0A498LJU8-F1
#
_cell.length_a   1.000
_cell.length_b   1.000
_cell.length_c   1.000
_cell.angle_alpha   90.00
_cell.angle_beta   90.00
_cell.angle_gamma   90.00
#
_symmetry.space_group_name_H-M   'P 1'
#
loop_
_entity.id
_entity.type
_entity.pdbx_description
1 polymer ?
#
loop_
_entity_poly.entity_id
_entity_poly.type
_entity_poly.pdbx_seq_one_letter_code
_entity_poly.pdbx_strand_id
1 'polypeptide(L)'
;MFRQTAQPLTLSRALYFRHLVLMQISLEQMDLPEPPLCKQVYRRLSRRLRIKKKEIATLKDWVDTIKEERDFLRERLKEALASPIESSGAKKAKKKKSQPKKAKKMGKKLRVKTPDDSIRRYNMVLEKIKKNHISKAEAYARLGVDRNTIVSQAPIAELAATNPDLFCTLRSTFKKKDSLKRFAETCRGFCEQEPTASAILKKKGDGSLLDIYKN
;
A
#
# COMPACT_ATOMS: atom_id res chain seq x y z
N MET A 1 32.38 -32.10 93.43
CA MET A 1 33.23 -31.09 92.79
C MET A 1 33.21 -31.28 91.28
N PHE A 2 32.82 -30.23 90.54
CA PHE A 2 33.40 -29.69 89.29
C PHE A 2 33.97 -30.68 88.24
N ARG A 3 33.77 -30.59 86.92
CA ARG A 3 33.22 -29.57 86.00
C ARG A 3 33.08 -30.32 84.65
N GLN A 4 31.90 -30.38 84.04
CA GLN A 4 31.79 -30.80 82.64
C GLN A 4 32.08 -29.57 81.76
N THR A 5 33.24 -29.56 81.11
CA THR A 5 33.57 -28.59 80.07
C THR A 5 32.85 -28.99 78.79
N ALA A 6 31.78 -28.28 78.45
CA ALA A 6 31.15 -28.36 77.15
C ALA A 6 32.11 -27.82 76.08
N GLN A 7 32.60 -28.70 75.20
CA GLN A 7 33.26 -28.29 73.97
C GLN A 7 32.21 -27.89 72.92
N PRO A 8 32.43 -26.82 72.12
CA PRO A 8 31.40 -26.30 71.24
C PRO A 8 31.30 -27.14 69.95
N LEU A 9 30.19 -27.86 69.81
CA LEU A 9 29.75 -28.54 68.58
C LEU A 9 29.32 -27.56 67.45
N THR A 10 29.90 -26.36 67.39
CA THR A 10 29.48 -25.29 66.47
C THR A 10 30.32 -25.23 65.19
N LEU A 11 31.56 -25.74 65.21
CA LEU A 11 32.45 -25.71 64.03
C LEU A 11 32.04 -26.70 62.93
N SER A 12 31.48 -27.86 63.30
CA SER A 12 31.10 -28.89 62.31
C SER A 12 29.91 -28.46 61.45
N ARG A 13 28.92 -27.78 62.04
CA ARG A 13 27.75 -27.25 61.33
C ARG A 13 28.11 -26.13 60.36
N ALA A 14 29.02 -25.23 60.76
CA ALA A 14 29.48 -24.14 59.91
C ALA A 14 30.29 -24.66 58.70
N LEU A 15 31.14 -25.67 58.90
CA LEU A 15 31.87 -26.32 57.81
C LEU A 15 30.94 -27.09 56.87
N TYR A 16 29.92 -27.76 57.41
CA TYR A 16 28.92 -28.47 56.60
C TYR A 16 28.07 -27.50 55.77
N PHE A 17 27.66 -26.37 56.35
CA PHE A 17 26.95 -25.32 55.61
C PHE A 17 27.82 -24.68 54.54
N ARG A 18 29.10 -24.44 54.84
CA ARG A 18 30.05 -23.88 53.87
C ARG A 18 30.34 -24.84 52.72
N HIS A 19 30.41 -26.15 53.00
CA HIS A 19 30.56 -27.20 51.99
C HIS A 19 29.29 -27.35 51.12
N LEU A 20 28.10 -27.30 51.72
CA LEU A 20 26.83 -27.29 50.99
C LEU A 20 26.71 -26.06 50.09
N VAL A 21 27.03 -24.88 50.59
CA VAL A 21 27.02 -23.63 49.80
C VAL A 21 28.05 -23.69 48.67
N LEU A 22 29.25 -24.25 48.89
CA LEU A 22 30.25 -24.43 47.84
C LEU A 22 29.84 -25.47 46.77
N MET A 23 29.17 -26.56 47.16
CA MET A 23 28.59 -27.49 46.19
C MET A 23 27.43 -26.86 45.41
N GLN A 24 26.63 -26.00 46.05
CA GLN A 24 25.50 -25.33 45.41
C GLN A 24 25.98 -24.26 44.42
N ILE A 25 27.03 -23.50 44.77
CA ILE A 25 27.71 -22.56 43.86
C ILE A 25 28.35 -23.31 42.67
N SER A 26 28.88 -24.53 42.89
CA SER A 26 29.47 -25.33 41.81
C SER A 26 28.43 -25.93 40.87
N LEU A 27 27.21 -26.21 41.35
CA LEU A 27 26.08 -26.67 40.55
C LEU A 27 25.44 -25.55 39.71
N GLU A 28 25.52 -24.29 40.16
CA GLU A 28 25.03 -23.12 39.43
C GLU A 28 25.99 -22.61 38.33
N GLN A 29 27.20 -23.17 38.21
CA GLN A 29 28.14 -22.85 37.12
C GLN A 29 28.24 -23.91 36.02
N MET A 30 27.35 -24.90 36.02
CA MET A 30 27.17 -25.77 34.85
C MET A 30 26.25 -25.11 33.83
N ASP A 31 26.75 -24.06 33.17
CA ASP A 31 26.22 -23.63 31.87
C ASP A 31 26.49 -24.77 30.88
N LEU A 32 25.53 -25.70 30.79
CA LEU A 32 25.57 -26.81 29.86
C LEU A 32 25.66 -26.21 28.44
N PRO A 33 26.76 -26.40 27.70
CA PRO A 33 26.88 -25.80 26.38
C PRO A 33 25.87 -26.45 25.46
N GLU A 34 24.78 -25.74 25.14
CA GLU A 34 23.80 -26.23 24.19
C GLU A 34 24.50 -26.63 22.87
N PRO A 35 24.23 -27.84 22.34
CA PRO A 35 24.99 -28.39 21.24
C PRO A 35 24.96 -27.46 20.02
N PRO A 36 26.09 -27.27 19.32
CA PRO A 36 26.22 -26.26 18.26
C PRO A 36 25.24 -26.46 17.09
N LEU A 37 24.81 -27.70 16.86
CA LEU A 37 23.75 -28.04 15.90
C LEU A 37 22.40 -27.39 16.29
N CYS A 38 22.05 -27.39 17.58
CA CYS A 38 20.81 -26.77 18.09
C CYS A 38 20.79 -25.27 17.79
N LYS A 39 21.91 -24.56 18.04
CA LYS A 39 22.04 -23.12 17.73
C LYS A 39 21.91 -22.83 16.24
N GLN A 40 22.36 -23.73 15.35
CA GLN A 40 22.25 -23.52 13.90
C GLN A 40 20.82 -23.79 13.40
N VAL A 41 20.19 -24.87 13.88
CA VAL A 41 18.80 -25.22 13.58
C VAL A 41 17.84 -24.14 14.09
N TYR A 42 18.01 -23.69 15.34
CA TYR A 42 17.24 -22.60 15.93
C TYR A 42 17.37 -21.30 15.11
N ARG A 43 18.59 -20.95 14.66
CA ARG A 43 18.81 -19.79 13.78
C ARG A 43 18.08 -19.93 12.44
N ARG A 44 18.10 -21.11 11.81
CA ARG A 44 17.37 -21.36 10.54
C ARG A 44 15.86 -21.27 10.74
N LEU A 45 15.32 -21.91 11.78
CA LEU A 45 13.90 -21.87 12.11
C LEU A 45 13.43 -20.46 12.45
N SER A 46 14.23 -19.70 13.22
CA SER A 46 13.96 -18.30 13.55
C SER A 46 13.90 -17.41 12.31
N ARG A 47 14.81 -17.61 11.33
CA ARG A 47 14.73 -16.90 10.04
C ARG A 47 13.47 -17.27 9.27
N ARG A 48 13.14 -18.57 9.18
CA ARG A 48 11.91 -19.04 8.51
C ARG A 48 10.67 -18.47 9.15
N LEU A 49 10.59 -18.46 10.48
CA LEU A 49 9.51 -17.84 11.24
C LEU A 49 9.43 -16.34 10.96
N ARG A 50 10.56 -15.63 10.89
CA ARG A 50 10.57 -14.20 10.56
C ARG A 50 10.04 -13.94 9.15
N ILE A 51 10.42 -14.77 8.17
CA ILE A 51 9.93 -14.68 6.80
C ILE A 51 8.43 -14.97 6.76
N LYS A 52 7.97 -16.07 7.37
CA LYS A 52 6.55 -16.44 7.42
C LYS A 52 5.71 -15.42 8.18
N LYS A 53 6.24 -14.80 9.24
CA LYS A 53 5.57 -13.69 9.93
C LYS A 53 5.38 -12.48 9.03
N LYS A 54 6.39 -12.12 8.22
CA LYS A 54 6.25 -11.04 7.22
C LYS A 54 5.22 -11.39 6.16
N GLU A 55 5.23 -12.63 5.66
CA GLU A 55 4.26 -13.11 4.66
C GLU A 55 2.82 -13.08 5.22
N ILE A 56 2.62 -13.54 6.46
CA ILE A 56 1.33 -13.44 7.15
C ILE A 56 0.90 -11.98 7.32
N ALA A 57 1.82 -11.07 7.68
CA ALA A 57 1.50 -9.65 7.81
C ALA A 57 1.05 -9.06 6.46
N THR A 58 1.79 -9.32 5.38
CA THR A 58 1.41 -8.87 4.04
C THR A 58 0.07 -9.47 3.60
N LEU A 59 -0.18 -10.76 3.85
CA LEU A 59 -1.45 -11.40 3.50
C LEU A 59 -2.63 -10.80 4.28
N LYS A 60 -2.43 -10.43 5.54
CA LYS A 60 -3.46 -9.75 6.33
C LYS A 60 -3.79 -8.38 5.74
N ASP A 61 -2.79 -7.58 5.40
CA ASP A 61 -2.99 -6.27 4.74
C ASP A 61 -3.78 -6.42 3.42
N TRP A 62 -3.45 -7.45 2.62
CA TRP A 62 -4.18 -7.77 1.39
C TRP A 62 -5.63 -8.17 1.66
N VAL A 63 -5.88 -9.00 2.66
CA VAL A 63 -7.24 -9.41 3.04
C VAL A 63 -8.07 -8.21 3.51
N ASP A 64 -7.49 -7.32 4.30
CA ASP A 64 -8.21 -6.14 4.79
C ASP A 64 -8.50 -5.15 3.65
N THR A 65 -7.55 -4.97 2.73
CA THR A 65 -7.78 -4.20 1.49
C THR A 65 -8.95 -4.78 0.68
N ILE A 66 -9.00 -6.09 0.47
CA ILE A 66 -10.09 -6.76 -0.28
C ILE A 66 -11.43 -6.62 0.45
N LYS A 67 -11.45 -6.71 1.79
CA LYS A 67 -12.67 -6.52 2.57
C LYS A 67 -13.21 -5.09 2.40
N GLU A 68 -12.34 -4.09 2.47
CA GLU A 68 -12.71 -2.69 2.25
C GLU A 68 -13.32 -2.48 0.85
N GLU A 69 -12.71 -3.06 -0.19
CA GLU A 69 -13.25 -3.00 -1.55
C GLU A 69 -14.61 -3.70 -1.68
N ARG A 70 -14.77 -4.87 -1.06
CA ARG A 70 -16.06 -5.59 -1.02
C ARG A 70 -17.13 -4.74 -0.35
N ASP A 71 -16.82 -4.14 0.79
CA ASP A 71 -17.79 -3.37 1.57
C ASP A 71 -18.16 -2.08 0.85
N PHE A 72 -17.20 -1.45 0.16
CA PHE A 72 -17.45 -0.35 -0.75
C PHE A 72 -18.42 -0.73 -1.88
N LEU A 73 -18.17 -1.85 -2.58
CA LEU A 73 -19.04 -2.30 -3.66
C LEU A 73 -20.46 -2.65 -3.16
N ARG A 74 -20.58 -3.23 -1.96
CA ARG A 74 -21.88 -3.51 -1.33
C ARG A 74 -22.68 -2.24 -1.06
N GLU A 75 -22.06 -1.20 -0.50
CA GLU A 75 -22.75 0.07 -0.27
C GLU A 75 -23.14 0.75 -1.58
N ARG A 76 -22.30 0.68 -2.62
CA ARG A 76 -22.68 1.19 -3.95
C ARG A 76 -23.86 0.43 -4.56
N LEU A 77 -23.89 -0.88 -4.41
CA LEU A 77 -25.00 -1.70 -4.89
C LEU A 77 -26.30 -1.36 -4.14
N LYS A 78 -26.21 -1.16 -2.82
CA LYS A 78 -27.33 -0.72 -1.99
C LYS A 78 -27.84 0.65 -2.40
N GLU A 79 -26.95 1.60 -2.70
CA GLU A 79 -27.33 2.93 -3.18
C GLU A 79 -27.99 2.88 -4.57
N ALA A 80 -27.49 2.04 -5.47
CA ALA A 80 -28.09 1.82 -6.79
C ALA A 80 -29.49 1.20 -6.70
N LEU A 81 -29.68 0.21 -5.82
CA LEU A 81 -30.99 -0.43 -5.57
C LEU A 81 -31.96 0.48 -4.83
N ALA A 82 -31.48 1.37 -3.97
CA ALA A 82 -32.30 2.36 -3.27
C ALA A 82 -32.71 3.54 -4.17
N SER A 83 -32.09 3.68 -5.36
CA SER A 83 -32.53 4.67 -6.35
C SER A 83 -33.79 4.16 -7.07
N PRO A 84 -34.89 4.94 -7.16
CA PRO A 84 -36.11 4.49 -7.83
C PRO A 84 -35.82 4.18 -9.30
N ILE A 85 -36.12 2.95 -9.70
CA ILE A 85 -36.11 2.50 -11.09
C ILE A 85 -37.33 3.12 -11.76
N GLU A 86 -37.17 4.30 -12.36
CA GLU A 86 -38.13 4.80 -13.36
C GLU A 86 -37.91 4.00 -14.66
N SER A 87 -38.53 2.83 -14.76
CA SER A 87 -38.56 2.05 -16.00
C SER A 87 -39.84 2.26 -16.80
N SER A 88 -39.67 2.87 -17.97
CA SER A 88 -40.39 2.68 -19.24
C SER A 88 -41.83 3.19 -19.42
N GLY A 89 -42.05 3.96 -20.50
CA GLY A 89 -43.37 4.12 -21.12
C GLY A 89 -43.63 5.50 -21.73
N ALA A 90 -43.74 5.57 -23.06
CA ALA A 90 -44.09 6.77 -23.80
C ALA A 90 -45.45 7.38 -23.36
N LYS A 91 -45.52 8.72 -23.19
CA LYS A 91 -46.59 9.62 -23.69
C LYS A 91 -46.38 11.08 -23.25
N LYS A 92 -46.90 11.97 -24.09
CA LYS A 92 -46.75 13.44 -24.13
C LYS A 92 -47.12 14.19 -22.83
N ALA A 93 -46.39 15.29 -22.63
CA ALA A 93 -46.79 16.58 -22.04
C ALA A 93 -47.59 16.63 -20.72
N LYS A 94 -46.98 17.20 -19.67
CA LYS A 94 -47.42 18.49 -19.09
C LYS A 94 -46.45 19.00 -18.01
N LYS A 95 -46.21 20.30 -18.10
CA LYS A 95 -45.43 21.20 -17.25
C LYS A 95 -45.85 21.11 -15.77
N LYS A 96 -44.91 20.83 -14.85
CA LYS A 96 -45.00 21.29 -13.45
C LYS A 96 -43.66 21.81 -12.97
N LYS A 97 -43.64 23.11 -12.62
CA LYS A 97 -42.56 23.81 -11.94
C LYS A 97 -42.44 23.26 -10.51
N SER A 98 -41.24 22.85 -10.10
CA SER A 98 -40.89 22.74 -8.68
C SER A 98 -39.40 23.06 -8.47
N GLN A 99 -39.19 24.20 -7.81
CA GLN A 99 -38.05 24.77 -7.09
C GLN A 99 -36.61 24.19 -7.21
N PRO A 100 -35.58 25.07 -7.17
CA PRO A 100 -34.19 24.69 -7.39
C PRO A 100 -33.63 23.99 -6.15
N LYS A 101 -33.53 22.67 -6.18
CA LYS A 101 -32.63 21.96 -5.25
C LYS A 101 -31.21 22.40 -5.60
N LYS A 102 -30.56 23.10 -4.67
CA LYS A 102 -29.14 23.51 -4.76
C LYS A 102 -28.33 22.33 -5.31
N ALA A 103 -27.96 22.42 -6.58
CA ALA A 103 -27.07 21.47 -7.18
C ALA A 103 -25.76 21.56 -6.40
N LYS A 104 -25.52 20.57 -5.53
CA LYS A 104 -24.16 20.24 -5.09
C LYS A 104 -23.36 20.22 -6.39
N LYS A 105 -22.41 21.15 -6.51
CA LYS A 105 -21.60 21.39 -7.71
C LYS A 105 -20.73 20.15 -7.87
N MET A 106 -21.31 19.02 -8.30
CA MET A 106 -20.59 17.84 -8.75
C MET A 106 -19.75 18.39 -9.90
N GLY A 107 -18.45 18.57 -9.62
CA GLY A 107 -17.52 19.19 -10.55
C GLY A 107 -17.76 18.58 -11.91
N LYS A 108 -18.12 19.43 -12.89
CA LYS A 108 -18.35 18.99 -14.27
C LYS A 108 -17.19 18.06 -14.61
N LYS A 109 -17.44 16.78 -14.91
CA LYS A 109 -16.40 15.83 -15.30
C LYS A 109 -15.70 16.43 -16.52
N LEU A 110 -14.59 17.13 -16.31
CA LEU A 110 -13.92 17.86 -17.37
C LEU A 110 -13.36 16.81 -18.31
N ARG A 111 -13.93 16.76 -19.53
CA ARG A 111 -13.40 15.97 -20.62
C ARG A 111 -11.97 16.44 -20.85
N VAL A 112 -11.01 15.53 -20.69
CA VAL A 112 -9.60 15.80 -21.00
C VAL A 112 -9.51 16.05 -22.51
N LYS A 113 -8.98 17.21 -22.88
CA LYS A 113 -8.85 17.63 -24.28
C LYS A 113 -7.39 17.85 -24.67
N THR A 114 -6.52 18.12 -23.71
CA THR A 114 -5.10 18.39 -23.94
C THR A 114 -4.21 17.39 -23.22
N PRO A 115 -2.94 17.24 -23.65
CA PRO A 115 -1.95 16.48 -22.90
C PRO A 115 -1.77 17.00 -21.47
N ASP A 116 -1.87 18.32 -21.25
CA ASP A 116 -1.76 18.93 -19.92
C ASP A 116 -2.92 18.53 -19.00
N ASP A 117 -4.14 18.42 -19.55
CA ASP A 117 -5.29 17.91 -18.81
C ASP A 117 -5.08 16.44 -18.39
N SER A 118 -4.45 15.63 -19.25
CA SER A 118 -4.09 14.24 -18.94
C SER A 118 -3.11 14.17 -17.77
N ILE A 119 -2.05 14.99 -17.80
CA ILE A 119 -1.04 15.06 -16.73
C ILE A 119 -1.69 15.49 -15.41
N ARG A 120 -2.51 16.56 -15.44
CA ARG A 120 -3.21 17.04 -14.26
C ARG A 120 -4.08 15.95 -13.63
N ARG A 121 -4.84 15.24 -14.45
CA ARG A 121 -5.70 14.14 -14.00
C ARG A 121 -4.89 12.99 -13.39
N TYR A 122 -3.78 12.60 -14.03
CA TYR A 122 -2.90 11.56 -13.51
C TYR A 122 -2.32 11.94 -12.14
N ASN A 123 -1.83 13.18 -12.01
CA ASN A 123 -1.28 13.69 -10.75
C ASN A 123 -2.34 13.79 -9.65
N MET A 124 -3.58 14.18 -9.97
CA MET A 124 -4.69 14.18 -9.00
C MET A 124 -4.94 12.78 -8.42
N VAL A 125 -4.91 11.74 -9.26
CA VAL A 125 -5.04 10.35 -8.79
C VAL A 125 -3.86 9.99 -7.89
N LEU A 126 -2.64 10.27 -8.33
CA LEU A 126 -1.42 9.97 -7.57
C LEU A 126 -1.42 10.64 -6.20
N GLU A 127 -1.74 11.93 -6.14
CA GLU A 127 -1.86 12.67 -4.89
C GLU A 127 -2.96 12.10 -4.00
N LYS A 128 -4.09 11.68 -4.57
CA LYS A 128 -5.20 11.13 -3.80
C LYS A 128 -4.82 9.83 -3.11
N ILE A 129 -4.11 8.95 -3.82
CA ILE A 129 -3.59 7.69 -3.27
C ILE A 129 -2.57 8.01 -2.17
N LYS A 130 -1.63 8.92 -2.40
CA LYS A 130 -0.60 9.30 -1.41
C LYS A 130 -1.18 9.94 -0.15
N LYS A 131 -2.12 10.88 -0.29
CA LYS A 131 -2.67 11.66 0.84
C LYS A 131 -3.66 10.86 1.67
N ASN A 132 -4.47 10.02 1.03
CA ASN A 132 -5.54 9.30 1.71
C ASN A 132 -5.20 7.83 2.00
N HIS A 133 -4.05 7.33 1.54
CA HIS A 133 -3.63 5.91 1.67
C HIS A 133 -4.73 4.92 1.22
N ILE A 134 -5.46 5.28 0.16
CA ILE A 134 -6.57 4.48 -0.39
C ILE A 134 -6.11 3.69 -1.61
N SER A 135 -6.83 2.61 -1.93
CA SER A 135 -6.59 1.82 -3.14
C SER A 135 -6.78 2.65 -4.41
N LYS A 136 -6.17 2.20 -5.51
CA LYS A 136 -6.30 2.84 -6.83
C LYS A 136 -7.75 2.90 -7.29
N ALA A 137 -8.49 1.80 -7.09
CA ALA A 137 -9.90 1.70 -7.44
C ALA A 137 -10.74 2.76 -6.71
N GLU A 138 -10.50 2.92 -5.40
CA GLU A 138 -11.19 3.93 -4.59
C GLU A 138 -10.80 5.36 -5.02
N ALA A 139 -9.52 5.60 -5.36
CA ALA A 139 -9.09 6.89 -5.87
C ALA A 139 -9.78 7.25 -7.21
N TYR A 140 -9.89 6.29 -8.13
CA TYR A 140 -10.62 6.46 -9.39
C TYR A 140 -12.09 6.78 -9.15
N ALA A 141 -12.75 6.05 -8.24
CA ALA A 141 -14.15 6.24 -7.91
C ALA A 141 -14.42 7.63 -7.30
N ARG A 142 -13.61 8.04 -6.31
CA ARG A 142 -13.74 9.36 -5.66
C ARG A 142 -13.52 10.52 -6.62
N LEU A 143 -12.59 10.37 -7.57
CA LEU A 143 -12.32 11.39 -8.58
C LEU A 143 -13.28 11.32 -9.78
N GLY A 144 -14.11 10.27 -9.87
CA GLY A 144 -15.02 10.03 -10.99
C GLY A 144 -14.29 9.81 -12.31
N VAL A 145 -13.08 9.24 -12.25
CA VAL A 145 -12.23 8.96 -13.41
C VAL A 145 -12.27 7.47 -13.72
N ASP A 146 -12.37 7.13 -15.00
CA ASP A 146 -12.32 5.75 -15.46
C ASP A 146 -10.88 5.20 -15.52
N ARG A 147 -10.69 3.94 -15.13
CA ARG A 147 -9.37 3.28 -15.10
C ARG A 147 -8.73 3.26 -16.48
N ASN A 148 -9.47 2.86 -17.52
CA ASN A 148 -8.92 2.76 -18.88
C ASN A 148 -8.49 4.13 -19.40
N THR A 149 -9.15 5.19 -18.96
CA THR A 149 -8.75 6.56 -19.25
C THR A 149 -7.40 6.90 -18.63
N ILE A 150 -7.15 6.52 -17.37
CA ILE A 150 -5.82 6.68 -16.75
C ILE A 150 -4.77 5.83 -17.47
N VAL A 151 -5.07 4.55 -17.72
CA VAL A 151 -4.16 3.61 -18.40
C VAL A 151 -3.75 4.13 -19.78
N SER A 152 -4.71 4.58 -20.59
CA SER A 152 -4.45 5.06 -21.95
C SER A 152 -3.70 6.39 -21.98
N GLN A 153 -3.88 7.25 -20.98
CA GLN A 153 -3.24 8.57 -20.91
C GLN A 153 -1.93 8.57 -20.13
N ALA A 154 -1.62 7.50 -19.40
CA ALA A 154 -0.43 7.39 -18.57
C ALA A 154 0.89 7.67 -19.30
N PRO A 155 1.13 7.20 -20.54
CA PRO A 155 2.38 7.49 -21.24
C PRO A 155 2.68 8.98 -21.37
N ILE A 156 1.64 9.83 -21.46
CA ILE A 156 1.79 11.29 -21.51
C ILE A 156 2.41 11.80 -20.19
N ALA A 157 1.87 11.35 -19.05
CA ALA A 157 2.33 11.76 -17.73
C ALA A 157 3.70 11.15 -17.38
N GLU A 158 3.92 9.90 -17.75
CA GLU A 158 5.19 9.21 -17.52
C GLU A 158 6.34 9.86 -18.31
N LEU A 159 6.10 10.20 -19.58
CA LEU A 159 7.07 10.92 -20.40
C LEU A 159 7.31 12.33 -19.85
N ALA A 160 6.26 13.09 -19.55
CA ALA A 160 6.39 14.44 -19.01
C ALA A 160 7.17 14.47 -17.68
N ALA A 161 6.99 13.45 -16.83
CA ALA A 161 7.72 13.35 -15.57
C ALA A 161 9.18 12.94 -15.77
N THR A 162 9.50 12.15 -16.79
CA THR A 162 10.82 11.50 -16.93
C THR A 162 11.73 12.25 -17.90
N ASN A 163 11.18 12.73 -19.01
CA ASN A 163 11.88 13.49 -20.03
C ASN A 163 11.03 14.71 -20.42
N PRO A 164 11.10 15.80 -19.63
CA PRO A 164 10.29 17.00 -19.86
C PRO A 164 10.64 17.71 -21.17
N ASP A 165 11.90 17.66 -21.61
CA ASP A 165 12.36 18.33 -22.83
C ASP A 165 11.75 17.70 -24.09
N LEU A 166 11.79 16.36 -24.16
CA LEU A 166 11.14 15.62 -25.24
C LEU A 166 9.62 15.80 -25.21
N PHE A 167 9.01 15.77 -24.01
CA PHE A 167 7.59 16.04 -23.88
C PHE A 167 7.23 17.45 -24.37
N CYS A 168 8.00 18.48 -24.01
CA CYS A 168 7.78 19.86 -24.44
C CYS A 168 7.83 19.98 -25.97
N THR A 169 8.82 19.33 -26.59
CA THR A 169 8.96 19.25 -28.04
C THR A 169 7.72 18.62 -28.69
N LEU A 170 7.29 17.44 -28.24
CA LEU A 170 6.08 16.79 -28.74
C LEU A 170 4.84 17.66 -28.50
N ARG A 171 4.74 18.25 -27.31
CA ARG A 171 3.60 19.09 -26.91
C ARG A 171 3.43 20.31 -27.79
N SER A 172 4.54 20.89 -28.28
CA SER A 172 4.53 22.02 -29.21
C SER A 172 3.88 21.68 -30.56
N THR A 173 3.96 20.41 -30.98
CA THR A 173 3.36 19.93 -32.23
C THR A 173 1.85 19.68 -32.12
N PHE A 174 1.31 19.53 -30.89
CA PHE A 174 -0.08 19.17 -30.65
C PHE A 174 -1.05 20.34 -30.79
N LYS A 175 -2.00 20.23 -31.72
CA LYS A 175 -3.04 21.23 -32.04
C LYS A 175 -4.41 20.80 -31.51
N LYS A 176 -5.35 21.76 -31.40
CA LYS A 176 -6.69 21.57 -30.78
C LYS A 176 -7.56 20.50 -31.46
N LYS A 177 -7.30 20.14 -32.72
CA LYS A 177 -8.04 19.11 -33.46
C LYS A 177 -7.32 17.75 -33.47
N ASP A 178 -6.13 17.67 -32.90
CA ASP A 178 -5.34 16.45 -32.93
C ASP A 178 -5.91 15.42 -31.95
N SER A 179 -5.74 14.15 -32.31
CA SER A 179 -6.19 13.05 -31.48
C SER A 179 -5.27 12.88 -30.29
N LEU A 180 -5.79 13.13 -29.09
CA LEU A 180 -5.08 12.87 -27.84
C LEU A 180 -4.64 11.41 -27.71
N LYS A 181 -5.43 10.47 -28.28
CA LYS A 181 -5.09 9.05 -28.28
C LYS A 181 -3.81 8.80 -29.09
N ARG A 182 -3.69 9.39 -30.29
CA ARG A 182 -2.48 9.28 -31.12
C ARG A 182 -1.27 9.90 -30.43
N PHE A 183 -1.46 11.05 -29.79
CA PHE A 183 -0.41 11.67 -29.00
C PHE A 183 0.08 10.75 -27.86
N ALA A 184 -0.84 10.10 -27.14
CA ALA A 184 -0.48 9.15 -26.09
C ALA A 184 0.27 7.91 -26.62
N GLU A 185 -0.10 7.41 -27.80
CA GLU A 185 0.61 6.32 -28.48
C GLU A 185 2.03 6.73 -28.87
N THR A 186 2.22 7.95 -29.40
CA THR A 186 3.56 8.51 -29.67
C THR A 186 4.38 8.60 -28.39
N CYS A 187 3.81 9.14 -27.29
CA CYS A 187 4.51 9.19 -26.00
C CYS A 187 4.90 7.79 -25.50
N ARG A 188 4.03 6.78 -25.69
CA ARG A 188 4.32 5.39 -25.32
C ARG A 188 5.57 4.87 -26.02
N GLY A 189 5.70 5.11 -27.33
CA GLY A 189 6.88 4.69 -28.09
C GLY A 189 8.19 5.24 -27.53
N PHE A 190 8.18 6.45 -26.96
CA PHE A 190 9.34 7.03 -26.27
C PHE A 190 9.52 6.52 -24.84
N CYS A 191 8.44 6.20 -24.13
CA CYS A 191 8.50 5.58 -22.81
C CYS A 191 9.14 4.18 -22.85
N GLU A 192 9.04 3.47 -23.98
CA GLU A 192 9.63 2.14 -24.17
C GLU A 192 11.13 2.19 -24.56
N GLN A 193 11.65 3.37 -24.93
CA GLN A 193 13.05 3.55 -25.30
C GLN A 193 13.93 3.84 -24.08
N GLU A 194 15.14 3.30 -24.07
CA GLU A 194 16.17 3.69 -23.10
C GLU A 194 16.76 5.07 -23.45
N PRO A 195 17.09 5.92 -22.46
CA PRO A 195 17.09 5.69 -21.01
C PRO A 195 15.74 5.95 -20.30
N THR A 196 14.68 6.26 -21.06
CA THR A 196 13.38 6.68 -20.49
C THR A 196 12.68 5.53 -19.76
N ALA A 197 12.73 4.31 -20.33
CA ALA A 197 12.06 3.14 -19.76
C ALA A 197 12.58 2.78 -18.35
N SER A 198 13.90 2.69 -18.18
CA SER A 198 14.53 2.42 -16.89
C SER A 198 14.25 3.52 -15.85
N ALA A 199 14.25 4.79 -16.26
CA ALA A 199 13.90 5.91 -15.38
C ALA A 199 12.42 5.90 -14.94
N ILE A 200 11.49 5.50 -15.82
CA ILE A 200 10.07 5.31 -15.47
C ILE A 200 9.91 4.20 -14.42
N LEU A 201 10.59 3.06 -14.60
CA LEU A 201 10.54 1.95 -13.64
C LEU A 201 11.02 2.38 -12.25
N LYS A 202 12.13 3.13 -12.19
CA LYS A 202 12.63 3.69 -10.93
C LYS A 202 11.60 4.61 -10.26
N LYS A 203 11.02 5.55 -11.01
CA LYS A 203 10.00 6.47 -10.49
C LYS A 203 8.72 5.76 -10.03
N LYS A 204 8.32 4.65 -10.66
CA LYS A 204 7.21 3.79 -10.21
C LYS A 204 7.55 3.11 -8.89
N GLY A 205 8.78 2.61 -8.74
CA GLY A 205 9.27 2.01 -7.49
C GLY A 205 9.29 2.99 -6.31
N ASP A 206 9.70 4.24 -6.56
CA ASP A 206 9.73 5.31 -5.55
C ASP A 206 8.34 5.91 -5.25
N GLY A 207 7.29 5.41 -5.91
CA GLY A 207 5.93 5.95 -5.80
C GLY A 207 5.76 7.35 -6.41
N SER A 208 6.73 7.85 -7.16
CA SER A 208 6.63 9.14 -7.87
C SER A 208 5.77 9.06 -9.13
N LEU A 209 5.52 7.86 -9.65
CA LEU A 209 4.57 7.57 -10.71
C LEU A 209 3.59 6.48 -10.26
N LEU A 210 2.40 6.44 -10.89
CA LEU A 210 1.45 5.35 -10.69
C LEU A 210 1.98 4.09 -11.36
N ASP A 211 2.15 3.03 -10.58
CA ASP A 211 2.29 1.69 -11.12
C ASP A 211 0.90 1.16 -11.48
N ILE A 212 0.53 1.19 -12.75
CA ILE A 212 -0.84 0.89 -13.21
C ILE A 212 -1.14 -0.62 -13.20
N TYR A 213 -0.09 -1.44 -13.21
CA TYR A 213 -0.20 -2.89 -13.35
C TYR A 213 -0.02 -3.65 -12.04
N LYS A 214 0.59 -3.02 -11.04
CA LYS A 214 0.67 -3.58 -9.69
C LYS A 214 -0.60 -3.24 -8.92
N ASN A 215 -1.38 -4.23 -8.52
CA ASN A 215 -2.52 -4.03 -7.63
C ASN A 215 -2.04 -3.92 -6.19
#